data_AF-A0AAV6C117-F1
#
_entry.id   AF-A0AAV6C117-F1
#
_cell.length_a   1.000
_cell.length_b   1.000
_cell.length_c   1.000
_cell.angle_alpha   90.00
_cell.angle_beta   90.00
_cell.angle_gamma   90.00
#
_symmetry.space_group_name_H-M   'P 1'
#
loop_
_entity.id
_entity.type
_entity.pdbx_description
1 polymer ?
#
loop_
_entity_poly.entity_id
_entity_poly.type
_entity_poly.pdbx_seq_one_letter_code
_entity_poly.pdbx_strand_id
1 'polypeptide(L)'
;ERDKMIQTCNQCHSVNFAKQQLAQGDEMIKNADHLMAEAIRTVAGLYKDGILPKPANYAYPFPNLLTFHDAPTVVEQKLFVMYLEHRMRTFQGTFHASPDYALWYGWSEMQRDLTEIKELAAQMRREKQGATLKPALR
;
A
#
# COMPACT_ATOMS: atom_id res chain seq x y z
N GLU A 1 -19.59 -9.82 14.95
CA GLU A 1 -19.48 -9.66 13.48
C GLU A 1 -19.24 -10.96 12.70
N ARG A 2 -18.15 -11.74 12.91
CA ARG A 2 -17.88 -12.98 12.14
C ARG A 2 -19.06 -13.96 12.14
N ASP A 3 -19.60 -14.29 13.32
CA ASP A 3 -20.70 -15.26 13.42
C ASP A 3 -21.96 -14.76 12.72
N LYS A 4 -22.22 -13.45 12.79
CA LYS A 4 -23.34 -12.80 12.08
C LYS A 4 -23.19 -12.96 10.56
N MET A 5 -21.99 -12.76 10.00
CA MET A 5 -21.74 -12.98 8.57
C MET A 5 -21.90 -14.44 8.18
N ILE A 6 -21.40 -15.38 8.99
CA ILE A 6 -21.60 -16.81 8.73
C ILE A 6 -23.09 -17.16 8.71
N GLN A 7 -23.88 -16.63 9.65
CA GLN A 7 -25.33 -16.82 9.67
C GLN A 7 -26.00 -16.26 8.40
N THR A 8 -25.60 -15.08 7.93
CA THR A 8 -26.10 -14.50 6.66
C THR A 8 -25.77 -15.40 5.46
N CYS A 9 -24.51 -15.82 5.32
CA CYS A 9 -24.09 -16.68 4.20
C CYS A 9 -24.76 -18.06 4.24
N ASN A 10 -25.03 -18.58 5.44
CA ASN A 10 -25.66 -19.89 5.65
C ASN A 10 -27.17 -19.92 5.33
N GLN A 11 -27.75 -18.79 4.90
CA GLN A 11 -29.08 -18.79 4.30
C GLN A 11 -29.10 -19.47 2.93
N CYS A 12 -27.96 -19.53 2.22
CA CYS A 12 -27.85 -20.10 0.88
C CYS A 12 -26.67 -21.07 0.68
N HIS A 13 -25.59 -20.93 1.46
CA HIS A 13 -24.38 -21.75 1.33
C HIS A 13 -24.16 -22.62 2.56
N SER A 14 -23.35 -23.68 2.45
CA SER A 14 -22.99 -24.47 3.63
C SER A 14 -22.12 -23.65 4.61
N VAL A 15 -22.25 -23.93 5.90
CA VAL A 15 -21.41 -23.31 6.94
C VAL A 15 -19.92 -23.46 6.64
N ASN A 16 -19.51 -24.62 6.12
CA ASN A 16 -18.11 -24.88 5.80
C ASN A 16 -17.62 -23.99 4.65
N PHE A 17 -18.43 -23.83 3.60
CA PHE A 17 -18.12 -22.91 2.50
C PHE A 17 -18.00 -21.47 3.00
N ALA A 18 -18.97 -20.99 3.79
CA ALA A 18 -18.96 -19.63 4.32
C ALA A 18 -17.71 -19.35 5.18
N LYS A 19 -17.36 -20.28 6.09
CA LYS A 19 -16.15 -20.17 6.92
C LYS A 19 -14.89 -20.13 6.07
N GLN A 20 -14.80 -21.01 5.06
CA GLN A 20 -13.64 -21.09 4.19
C GLN A 20 -13.45 -19.81 3.38
N GLN A 21 -14.51 -19.27 2.76
CA GLN A 21 -14.42 -18.04 1.99
C GLN A 21 -14.04 -16.83 2.85
N LEU A 22 -14.63 -16.69 4.04
CA LEU A 22 -14.28 -15.61 4.96
C LEU A 22 -12.84 -15.72 5.47
N ALA A 23 -12.36 -16.94 5.73
CA ALA A 23 -10.97 -17.17 6.13
C ALA A 23 -9.99 -16.85 4.99
N GLN A 24 -10.29 -17.22 3.75
CA GLN A 24 -9.51 -16.80 2.59
C GLN A 24 -9.47 -15.27 2.46
N GLY A 25 -10.60 -14.62 2.77
CA GLY A 25 -10.66 -13.17 2.76
C GLY A 25 -9.75 -12.53 3.81
N ASP A 26 -9.76 -13.06 5.04
CA ASP A 26 -8.86 -12.61 6.11
C ASP A 26 -7.38 -12.74 5.70
N GLU A 27 -7.00 -13.87 5.10
CA GLU A 27 -5.63 -14.10 4.63
C GLU A 27 -5.23 -13.14 3.51
N MET A 28 -6.14 -12.83 2.58
CA MET A 28 -5.87 -11.83 1.55
C MET A 28 -5.59 -10.45 2.15
N ILE A 29 -6.36 -10.01 3.16
CA ILE A 29 -6.12 -8.71 3.79
C ILE A 29 -4.79 -8.69 4.54
N LYS A 30 -4.43 -9.77 5.25
CA LYS A 30 -3.11 -9.86 5.90
C LYS A 30 -1.98 -9.72 4.89
N ASN A 31 -2.08 -10.41 3.76
CA ASN A 31 -1.07 -10.32 2.69
C ASN A 31 -1.00 -8.90 2.10
N ALA A 32 -2.14 -8.27 1.85
CA ALA A 32 -2.20 -6.89 1.36
C ALA A 32 -1.60 -5.90 2.37
N ASP A 33 -1.82 -6.12 3.67
CA ASP A 33 -1.29 -5.29 4.75
C ASP A 33 0.22 -5.43 4.90
N HIS A 34 0.76 -6.64 4.74
CA HIS A 34 2.20 -6.86 4.71
C HIS A 34 2.86 -6.10 3.55
N LEU A 35 2.26 -6.17 2.36
CA LEU A 35 2.74 -5.48 1.17
C LEU A 35 2.68 -3.96 1.35
N MET A 36 1.57 -3.44 1.88
CA MET A 36 1.40 -2.02 2.19
C MET A 36 2.41 -1.55 3.25
N ALA A 37 2.64 -2.34 4.30
CA ALA A 37 3.61 -2.01 5.34
C ALA A 37 5.04 -1.90 4.78
N GLU A 38 5.40 -2.73 3.80
CA GLU A 38 6.68 -2.63 3.12
C GLU A 38 6.81 -1.33 2.30
N ALA A 39 5.76 -0.94 1.58
CA ALA A 39 5.71 0.33 0.87
C ALA A 39 5.87 1.54 1.83
N ILE A 40 5.12 1.55 2.94
CA ILE A 40 5.22 2.59 3.98
C ILE A 40 6.64 2.68 4.52
N ARG A 41 7.26 1.55 4.88
CA ARG A 41 8.64 1.51 5.39
C ARG A 41 9.64 2.02 4.36
N THR A 42 9.43 1.73 3.08
CA THR A 42 10.29 2.19 1.99
C THR A 42 10.29 3.72 1.90
N VAL A 43 9.11 4.35 1.91
CA VAL A 43 8.98 5.82 1.87
C VAL A 43 9.43 6.47 3.18
N ALA A 44 9.10 5.87 4.33
CA ALA A 44 9.61 6.33 5.63
C ALA A 44 11.15 6.28 5.71
N GLY A 45 11.78 5.31 5.06
CA GLY A 45 13.23 5.25 4.90
C GLY A 45 13.79 6.50 4.22
N LEU A 46 13.12 7.03 3.19
CA LEU A 46 13.58 8.25 2.50
C LEU A 46 13.54 9.50 3.42
N TYR A 47 12.53 9.58 4.29
CA TYR A 47 12.49 10.62 5.32
C TYR A 47 13.61 10.45 6.35
N LYS A 48 13.83 9.21 6.82
CA LYS A 48 14.92 8.88 7.76
C LYS A 48 16.29 9.21 7.18
N ASP A 49 16.48 8.97 5.88
CA ASP A 49 17.71 9.24 5.15
C ASP A 49 17.90 10.75 4.84
N GLY A 50 16.93 11.62 5.19
CA GLY A 50 16.97 13.05 4.90
C GLY A 50 16.89 13.37 3.39
N ILE A 51 16.37 12.44 2.60
CA ILE A 51 16.19 12.59 1.15
C ILE A 51 14.88 13.32 0.88
N LEU A 52 13.81 12.90 1.56
CA LEU A 52 12.54 13.64 1.54
C LEU A 52 12.56 14.72 2.63
N PRO A 53 12.31 16.00 2.27
CA PRO A 53 12.12 17.05 3.27
C PRO A 53 10.76 16.88 3.94
N LYS A 54 10.68 17.12 5.26
CA LYS A 54 9.39 17.12 5.97
C LYS A 54 8.52 18.28 5.47
N PRO A 55 7.32 18.03 4.94
CA PRO A 55 6.40 19.10 4.58
C PRO A 55 5.97 19.91 5.81
N ALA A 56 5.61 21.18 5.60
CA ALA A 56 5.20 22.08 6.68
C ALA A 56 3.92 21.60 7.38
N ASN A 57 2.97 21.05 6.61
CA ASN A 57 1.70 20.51 7.07
C ASN A 57 1.79 19.10 7.66
N TYR A 58 2.98 18.47 7.69
CA TYR A 58 3.14 17.14 8.28
C TYR A 58 3.57 17.24 9.75
N ALA A 59 2.94 16.45 10.62
CA ALA A 59 3.28 16.38 12.04
C ALA A 59 4.71 15.84 12.29
N TYR A 60 5.13 14.85 11.50
CA TYR A 60 6.43 14.17 11.61
C TYR A 60 7.02 13.91 10.20
N PRO A 61 8.34 13.70 10.06
CA PRO A 61 8.97 13.26 8.80
C PRO A 61 8.63 11.79 8.54
N PHE A 62 7.37 11.53 8.20
CA PHE A 62 6.82 10.20 7.97
C PHE A 62 5.70 10.29 6.92
N PRO A 63 5.50 9.26 6.08
CA PRO A 63 4.42 9.28 5.09
C PRO A 63 3.06 9.48 5.75
N ASN A 64 2.32 10.50 5.31
CA ASN A 64 0.96 10.76 5.76
C ASN A 64 -0.02 10.32 4.67
N LEU A 65 -0.73 9.22 4.89
CA LEU A 65 -1.68 8.66 3.91
C LEU A 65 -2.96 9.50 3.75
N LEU A 66 -3.16 10.50 4.61
CA LEU A 66 -4.36 11.35 4.65
C LEU A 66 -4.10 12.75 4.08
N THR A 67 -2.99 12.98 3.38
CA THR A 67 -2.75 14.23 2.63
C THR A 67 -3.36 14.20 1.23
N PHE A 68 -3.84 13.04 0.76
CA PHE A 68 -4.54 12.89 -0.51
C PHE A 68 -3.78 13.55 -1.68
N HIS A 69 -4.40 14.54 -2.30
CA HIS A 69 -3.88 15.27 -3.45
C HIS A 69 -2.71 16.20 -3.08
N ASP A 70 -2.50 16.47 -1.80
CA ASP A 70 -1.42 17.32 -1.29
C ASP A 70 -0.12 16.54 -1.02
N ALA A 71 -0.05 15.25 -1.38
CA ALA A 71 1.17 14.46 -1.31
C ALA A 71 2.26 15.11 -2.21
N PRO A 72 3.40 15.55 -1.63
CA PRO A 72 4.29 16.50 -2.30
C PRO A 72 5.25 15.84 -3.30
N THR A 73 5.34 14.51 -3.31
CA THR A 73 6.24 13.78 -4.21
C THR A 73 5.54 12.61 -4.89
N VAL A 74 6.05 12.21 -6.07
CA VAL A 74 5.50 11.08 -6.84
C VAL A 74 5.53 9.78 -6.02
N VAL A 75 6.59 9.54 -5.24
CA VAL A 75 6.69 8.32 -4.41
C VAL A 75 5.62 8.30 -3.31
N GLU A 76 5.24 9.47 -2.77
CA GLU A 76 4.14 9.59 -1.80
C GLU A 76 2.76 9.47 -2.47
N GLN A 77 2.58 10.04 -3.67
CA GLN A 77 1.35 9.88 -4.45
C GLN A 77 1.12 8.41 -4.83
N LYS A 78 2.17 7.67 -5.19
CA LYS A 78 2.09 6.23 -5.45
C LYS A 78 1.71 5.44 -4.21
N LEU A 79 2.31 5.75 -3.06
CA LEU A 79 1.91 5.15 -1.79
C LEU A 79 0.43 5.43 -1.45
N PHE A 80 -0.04 6.64 -1.74
CA PHE A 80 -1.42 7.02 -1.56
C PHE A 80 -2.39 6.20 -2.44
N VAL A 81 -2.10 6.08 -3.74
CA VAL A 81 -2.90 5.27 -4.67
C VAL A 81 -2.92 3.80 -4.23
N MET A 82 -1.76 3.26 -3.84
CA MET A 82 -1.66 1.90 -3.29
C MET A 82 -2.59 1.69 -2.09
N TYR A 83 -2.70 2.68 -1.20
CA TYR A 83 -3.53 2.60 0.01
C TYR A 83 -5.03 2.76 -0.27
N LEU A 84 -5.44 3.84 -0.94
CA LEU A 84 -6.85 4.21 -1.04
C LEU A 84 -7.55 3.61 -2.26
N GLU A 85 -6.80 3.21 -3.28
CA GLU A 85 -7.38 2.62 -4.48
C GLU A 85 -7.14 1.11 -4.50
N HIS A 86 -5.89 0.68 -4.58
CA HIS A 86 -5.58 -0.72 -4.85
C HIS A 86 -5.83 -1.63 -3.65
N ARG A 87 -5.41 -1.23 -2.43
CA ARG A 87 -5.75 -1.98 -1.20
C ARG A 87 -7.26 -2.00 -0.95
N MET A 88 -7.98 -0.93 -1.26
CA MET A 88 -9.44 -0.90 -1.14
C MET A 88 -10.12 -1.84 -2.14
N ARG A 89 -9.63 -1.92 -3.38
CA ARG A 89 -10.10 -2.89 -4.38
C ARG A 89 -9.79 -4.33 -3.96
N THR A 90 -8.61 -4.61 -3.41
CA THR A 90 -8.32 -5.93 -2.83
C THR A 90 -9.31 -6.27 -1.72
N PHE A 91 -9.52 -5.35 -0.77
CA PHE A 91 -10.44 -5.55 0.34
C PHE A 91 -11.89 -5.78 -0.14
N GLN A 92 -12.43 -4.84 -0.89
CA GLN A 92 -13.82 -4.91 -1.34
C GLN A 92 -14.02 -6.06 -2.32
N GLY A 93 -13.13 -6.27 -3.27
CA GLY A 93 -13.21 -7.37 -4.24
C GLY A 93 -13.25 -8.72 -3.56
N THR A 94 -12.42 -8.92 -2.53
CA THR A 94 -12.41 -10.15 -1.74
C THR A 94 -13.72 -10.38 -0.98
N PHE A 95 -14.24 -9.38 -0.27
CA PHE A 95 -15.46 -9.55 0.55
C PHE A 95 -16.78 -9.41 -0.22
N HIS A 96 -16.73 -8.98 -1.49
CA HIS A 96 -17.88 -8.97 -2.41
C HIS A 96 -17.78 -10.05 -3.49
N ALA A 97 -16.91 -11.05 -3.30
CA ALA A 97 -16.75 -12.18 -4.20
C ALA A 97 -16.53 -11.76 -5.67
N SER A 98 -15.70 -10.74 -5.89
CA SER A 98 -15.27 -10.27 -7.21
C SER A 98 -13.80 -10.62 -7.44
N PRO A 99 -13.50 -11.77 -8.09
CA PRO A 99 -12.12 -12.23 -8.27
C PRO A 99 -11.27 -11.25 -9.09
N ASP A 100 -11.86 -10.60 -10.10
CA ASP A 100 -11.17 -9.65 -10.98
C ASP A 100 -10.71 -8.41 -10.19
N TYR A 101 -11.58 -7.86 -9.35
CA TYR A 101 -11.25 -6.73 -8.47
C TYR A 101 -10.27 -7.11 -7.36
N ALA A 102 -10.41 -8.30 -6.77
CA ALA A 102 -9.50 -8.75 -5.73
C ALA A 102 -8.08 -8.95 -6.29
N LEU A 103 -7.98 -9.60 -7.46
CA LEU A 103 -6.70 -10.01 -8.04
C LEU A 103 -6.10 -8.96 -8.97
N TRP A 104 -6.76 -8.64 -10.08
CA TRP A 104 -6.17 -7.85 -11.16
C TRP A 104 -6.15 -6.37 -10.80
N TYR A 105 -7.27 -5.79 -10.40
CA TYR A 105 -7.35 -4.36 -10.07
C TYR A 105 -6.92 -4.00 -8.65
N GLY A 106 -6.77 -5.02 -7.78
CA GLY A 106 -6.36 -4.87 -6.39
C GLY A 106 -4.93 -5.38 -6.19
N TRP A 107 -4.79 -6.67 -5.91
CA TRP A 107 -3.51 -7.28 -5.50
C TRP A 107 -2.38 -7.05 -6.51
N SER A 108 -2.66 -7.22 -7.80
CA SER A 108 -1.65 -7.08 -8.86
C SER A 108 -1.17 -5.63 -8.99
N GLU A 109 -2.08 -4.66 -8.88
CA GLU A 109 -1.69 -3.24 -8.88
C GLU A 109 -0.90 -2.88 -7.63
N MET A 110 -1.26 -3.39 -6.45
CA MET A 110 -0.45 -3.16 -5.24
C MET A 110 0.99 -3.69 -5.37
N GLN A 111 1.19 -4.83 -6.04
CA GLN A 111 2.53 -5.34 -6.31
C GLN A 111 3.32 -4.43 -7.26
N ARG A 112 2.66 -3.87 -8.27
CA ARG A 112 3.27 -2.90 -9.19
C ARG A 112 3.61 -1.61 -8.46
N ASP A 113 2.71 -1.08 -7.65
CA ASP A 113 2.97 0.11 -6.82
C ASP A 113 4.20 -0.08 -5.93
N LEU A 114 4.30 -1.21 -5.23
CA LEU A 114 5.46 -1.50 -4.38
C LEU A 114 6.76 -1.52 -5.20
N THR A 115 6.72 -2.10 -6.40
CA THR A 115 7.88 -2.14 -7.30
C THR A 115 8.29 -0.73 -7.74
N GLU A 116 7.33 0.09 -8.15
CA GLU A 116 7.57 1.48 -8.53
C GLU A 116 8.09 2.33 -7.36
N ILE A 117 7.51 2.16 -6.16
CA ILE A 117 7.95 2.84 -4.94
C ILE A 117 9.40 2.48 -4.61
N LYS A 118 9.78 1.20 -4.72
CA LYS A 118 11.16 0.74 -4.50
C LYS A 118 12.13 1.34 -5.52
N GLU A 119 11.76 1.37 -6.80
CA GLU A 119 12.61 1.95 -7.84
C GLU A 119 12.79 3.46 -7.64
N LEU A 120 11.71 4.20 -7.39
CA LEU A 120 11.77 5.63 -7.08
C LEU A 120 12.65 5.89 -5.86
N ALA A 121 12.48 5.11 -4.78
CA ALA A 121 13.28 5.26 -3.59
C ALA A 121 14.78 4.96 -3.84
N ALA A 122 15.09 3.97 -4.67
CA ALA A 122 16.47 3.67 -5.08
C ALA A 122 17.05 4.79 -5.95
N GLN A 123 16.29 5.31 -6.90
CA GLN A 123 16.68 6.44 -7.75
C GLN A 123 17.01 7.67 -6.91
N MET A 124 16.12 8.08 -6.00
CA MET A 124 16.34 9.25 -5.15
C MET A 124 17.60 9.11 -4.27
N ARG A 125 17.90 7.90 -3.79
CA ARG A 125 19.16 7.61 -3.08
C ARG A 125 20.39 7.78 -3.97
N ARG A 126 20.35 7.27 -5.22
CA ARG A 126 21.43 7.43 -6.20
C ARG A 126 21.68 8.90 -6.54
N GLU A 127 20.61 9.67 -6.75
CA GLU A 127 20.69 11.10 -7.06
C GLU A 127 21.29 11.90 -5.89
N LYS A 128 20.89 11.61 -4.65
CA LYS A 128 21.48 12.22 -3.46
C LYS A 128 22.98 11.95 -3.37
N GLN A 129 23.40 10.70 -3.59
CA GLN A 129 24.81 10.30 -3.58
C GLN A 129 25.63 11.01 -4.68
N GLY A 130 25.10 11.05 -5.90
CA GLY A 130 25.73 11.75 -7.03
C GLY A 130 25.86 13.26 -6.78
N ALA A 131 24.88 13.88 -6.12
CA ALA A 131 24.94 15.27 -5.71
C ALA A 131 26.03 15.53 -4.65
N THR A 132 26.23 14.61 -3.69
CA THR A 132 27.32 14.69 -2.70
C THR A 132 28.72 14.45 -3.26
N LEU A 133 28.86 13.79 -4.42
CA LEU A 133 30.17 13.52 -5.05
C LEU A 133 30.64 14.66 -5.97
N LYS A 134 29.72 15.46 -6.54
CA LYS A 134 30.02 16.63 -7.37
C LYS A 134 30.71 17.86 -6.69
N PRO A 135 30.79 18.03 -5.36
CA PRO A 135 31.42 19.23 -4.77
C PRO A 135 32.95 19.29 -4.89
N ALA A 136 33.64 18.23 -5.33
CA ALA A 136 35.10 18.13 -5.29
C ALA A 136 35.82 18.47 -6.63
N LEU A 137 35.09 18.91 -7.65
CA LEU A 137 35.65 19.35 -8.94
C LEU A 137 35.46 20.87 -9.10
N ARG A 138 36.24 21.65 -8.36
CA ARG A 138 36.53 23.06 -8.63
C ARG A 138 37.96 23.38 -8.23
#